data_AF-A0A2E8RHJ5-F1
#
_entry.id   AF-A0A2E8RHJ5-F1
#
_cell.length_a   1.000
_cell.length_b   1.000
_cell.length_c   1.000
_cell.angle_alpha   90.00
_cell.angle_beta   90.00
_cell.angle_gamma   90.00
#
_symmetry.space_group_name_H-M   'P 1'
#
loop_
_entity.id
_entity.type
_entity.pdbx_description
1 polymer ?
#
loop_
_entity_poly.entity_id
_entity_poly.type
_entity_poly.pdbx_seq_one_letter_code
_entity_poly.pdbx_strand_id
1 'polypeptide(L)'
;MDLEALTGPCIVTKYLGPTDYRGSRIKATHTRDSETKWSKTVGYDSALDSDKNHERAAQALIDSWPFNEHFKFVLKGRGHDHNHYYFIADIEQEANP
;
A
#
# COMPACT_ATOMS: atom_id res chain seq x y z
N MET A 1 -20.57 -3.87 -21.61
CA MET A 1 -19.64 -4.38 -20.59
C MET A 1 -19.44 -3.23 -19.65
N ASP A 2 -20.16 -3.23 -18.53
CA ASP A 2 -20.01 -2.17 -17.54
C ASP A 2 -18.62 -2.29 -16.92
N LEU A 3 -17.84 -1.23 -17.04
CA LEU A 3 -16.51 -1.16 -16.47
C LEU A 3 -16.68 -0.83 -14.99
N GLU A 4 -16.73 -1.85 -14.14
CA GLU A 4 -16.76 -1.62 -12.70
C GLU A 4 -15.37 -1.14 -12.26
N ALA A 5 -15.27 0.15 -11.93
CA ALA A 5 -14.00 0.71 -11.50
C ALA A 5 -13.62 0.13 -10.14
N LEU A 6 -12.36 -0.30 -10.01
CA LEU A 6 -11.78 -0.62 -8.70
C LEU A 6 -11.74 0.66 -7.86
N THR A 7 -12.57 0.71 -6.82
CA THR A 7 -12.69 1.86 -5.91
C THR A 7 -12.25 1.47 -4.50
N GLY A 8 -11.69 2.43 -3.77
CA GLY A 8 -11.22 2.22 -2.40
C GLY A 8 -10.06 3.15 -2.04
N PRO A 9 -9.54 3.07 -0.80
CA PRO A 9 -8.37 3.84 -0.37
C PRO A 9 -7.16 3.60 -1.29
N CYS A 10 -6.65 4.68 -1.87
CA CYS A 10 -5.43 4.63 -2.67
C CYS A 10 -4.19 4.77 -1.78
N ILE A 11 -3.28 3.81 -1.88
CA ILE A 11 -1.99 3.79 -1.22
C ILE A 11 -0.91 4.06 -2.27
N VAL A 12 -0.13 5.10 -2.05
CA VAL A 12 1.02 5.45 -2.88
C VAL A 12 2.28 4.96 -2.20
N THR A 13 3.13 4.27 -2.94
CA THR A 13 4.40 3.76 -2.45
C THR A 13 5.54 4.29 -3.30
N LYS A 14 6.69 4.57 -2.67
CA LYS A 14 7.90 5.01 -3.36
C LYS A 14 9.15 4.37 -2.81
N TYR A 15 10.09 4.09 -3.70
CA TYR A 15 11.44 3.67 -3.32
C TYR A 15 12.22 4.84 -2.73
N LEU A 16 12.92 4.57 -1.65
CA LEU A 16 13.88 5.46 -1.03
C LEU A 16 15.22 4.76 -1.11
N GLY A 17 16.14 5.36 -1.88
CA GLY A 17 17.51 4.87 -1.99
C GLY A 17 18.22 4.80 -0.64
N PRO A 18 19.33 4.04 -0.57
CA PRO A 18 20.14 3.98 0.64
C PRO A 18 20.74 5.36 0.93
N THR A 19 20.98 5.62 2.21
CA THR A 19 21.68 6.80 2.72
C THR A 19 22.84 6.33 3.60
N ASP A 20 23.74 7.23 4.01
CA ASP A 20 24.95 6.88 4.78
C ASP A 20 24.71 6.03 6.04
N TYR A 21 23.53 6.14 6.65
CA TYR A 21 23.17 5.46 7.90
C TYR A 21 21.91 4.56 7.80
N ARG A 22 21.33 4.38 6.60
CA ARG A 22 20.13 3.54 6.41
C ARG A 22 20.14 2.86 5.06
N GLY A 23 19.80 1.57 5.04
CA GLY A 23 19.58 0.84 3.80
C GLY A 23 18.40 1.38 2.97
N SER A 24 18.28 0.85 1.76
CA SER A 24 17.14 1.06 0.88
C SER A 24 15.84 0.67 1.56
N ARG A 25 14.76 1.38 1.24
CA ARG A 25 13.46 1.20 1.89
C ARG A 25 12.31 1.63 0.99
N ILE A 26 11.12 1.14 1.25
CA ILE A 26 9.89 1.60 0.60
C ILE A 26 9.07 2.38 1.62
N LYS A 27 8.56 3.55 1.22
CA LYS A 27 7.57 4.30 2.00
C LYS A 27 6.20 4.17 1.35
N ALA A 28 5.23 3.63 2.08
CA ALA A 28 3.82 3.63 1.75
C ALA A 28 3.11 4.81 2.43
N THR A 29 2.16 5.42 1.74
CA THR A 29 1.40 6.58 2.20
C THR A 29 -0.05 6.46 1.75
N HIS A 30 -0.99 6.70 2.67
CA HIS A 30 -2.39 6.90 2.37
C HIS A 30 -2.80 8.28 2.92
N THR A 31 -3.24 9.16 2.03
CA THR A 31 -3.84 10.45 2.39
C THR A 31 -5.36 10.26 2.30
N ARG A 32 -6.03 10.20 3.46
CA ARG A 32 -7.49 9.97 3.50
C ARG A 32 -8.26 11.24 3.17
N ASP A 33 -7.80 12.35 3.73
CA ASP A 33 -8.37 13.68 3.57
C ASP A 33 -7.25 14.73 3.74
N SER A 34 -7.60 16.02 3.78
CA SER A 34 -6.65 17.13 3.88
C SER A 34 -5.86 17.17 5.19
N GLU A 35 -6.36 16.53 6.25
CA GLU A 35 -5.80 16.59 7.60
C GLU A 35 -5.23 15.25 8.06
N THR A 36 -5.72 14.15 7.49
CA THR A 36 -5.41 12.79 7.90
C THR A 36 -4.55 12.07 6.87
N LYS A 37 -3.34 11.72 7.30
CA LYS A 37 -2.37 10.98 6.51
C LYS A 37 -1.69 9.91 7.34
N TRP A 38 -1.71 8.68 6.83
CA TRP A 38 -0.97 7.55 7.41
C TRP A 38 0.19 7.17 6.50
N SER A 39 1.29 6.72 7.11
CA SER A 39 2.43 6.23 6.35
C SER A 39 3.18 5.15 7.10
N LYS A 40 3.77 4.23 6.35
CA LYS A 40 4.63 3.16 6.86
C LYS A 40 5.88 3.11 6.01
N THR A 41 7.03 2.85 6.64
CA THR A 41 8.29 2.62 5.92
C THR A 41 8.82 1.25 6.30
N VAL A 42 9.14 0.45 5.29
CA VAL A 42 9.69 -0.89 5.45
C VAL A 42 11.04 -0.98 4.73
N GLY A 43 11.98 -1.75 5.26
CA GLY A 43 13.26 -2.00 4.58
C GLY A 43 13.03 -2.66 3.22
N TYR A 44 13.92 -2.40 2.27
CA TYR A 44 13.93 -3.10 0.99
C TYR A 44 14.53 -4.49 1.20
N ASP A 45 13.86 -5.51 0.71
CA ASP A 45 14.30 -6.90 0.74
C ASP A 45 14.84 -7.28 -0.63
N SER A 46 16.15 -7.54 -0.71
CA SER A 46 16.82 -7.89 -1.98
C SER A 46 16.48 -9.30 -2.48
N ALA A 47 15.81 -10.13 -1.66
CA ALA A 47 15.27 -11.40 -2.13
C ALA A 47 13.92 -11.23 -2.86
N LEU A 48 13.27 -10.07 -2.74
CA LEU A 48 12.02 -9.72 -3.41
C LEU A 48 12.30 -8.78 -4.60
N ASP A 49 11.45 -8.86 -5.62
CA ASP A 49 11.45 -7.88 -6.70
C ASP A 49 10.85 -6.52 -6.23
N SER A 50 10.92 -5.51 -7.10
CA SER A 50 10.41 -4.17 -6.79
C SER A 50 8.91 -4.21 -6.47
N ASP A 51 8.12 -4.82 -7.35
CA ASP A 51 6.68 -5.02 -7.20
C ASP A 51 6.29 -5.54 -5.81
N LYS A 52 6.89 -6.65 -5.37
CA LYS A 52 6.60 -7.28 -4.06
C LYS A 52 7.10 -6.45 -2.90
N ASN A 53 8.21 -5.74 -3.03
CA ASN A 53 8.67 -4.80 -2.01
C ASN A 53 7.64 -3.67 -1.79
N HIS A 54 7.09 -3.14 -2.89
CA HIS A 54 6.07 -2.11 -2.85
C HIS A 54 4.74 -2.63 -2.30
N GLU A 55 4.32 -3.83 -2.71
CA GLU A 55 3.12 -4.49 -2.19
C GLU A 55 3.23 -4.77 -0.69
N ARG A 56 4.37 -5.31 -0.23
CA ARG A 56 4.65 -5.53 1.20
C ARG A 56 4.56 -4.23 2.00
N ALA A 57 5.05 -3.13 1.45
CA ALA A 57 4.97 -1.82 2.11
C ALA A 57 3.52 -1.32 2.19
N ALA A 58 2.73 -1.51 1.14
CA ALA A 58 1.30 -1.17 1.13
C ALA A 58 0.52 -2.02 2.14
N GLN A 59 0.75 -3.33 2.18
CA GLN A 59 0.15 -4.21 3.18
C GLN A 59 0.54 -3.81 4.60
N ALA A 60 1.83 -3.54 4.86
CA ALA A 60 2.28 -3.09 6.18
C ALA A 60 1.67 -1.75 6.62
N LEU A 61 1.24 -0.89 5.68
CA LEU A 61 0.47 0.30 5.99
C LEU A 61 -0.97 -0.06 6.35
N ILE A 62 -1.63 -0.92 5.56
CA ILE A 62 -2.97 -1.42 5.85
C ILE A 62 -3.02 -2.03 7.25
N ASP A 63 -2.08 -2.91 7.58
CA ASP A 63 -2.01 -3.60 8.87
C ASP A 63 -1.85 -2.63 10.06
N SER A 64 -1.41 -1.39 9.79
CA SER A 64 -1.26 -0.33 10.79
C SER A 64 -2.44 0.63 10.89
N TRP A 65 -3.49 0.46 10.07
CA TRP A 65 -4.65 1.34 10.11
C TRP A 65 -5.46 1.15 11.41
N PRO A 66 -6.05 2.25 11.94
CA PRO A 66 -6.84 2.20 13.17
C PRO A 66 -8.19 1.46 13.01
N PHE A 67 -8.54 1.05 11.80
CA PHE A 67 -9.82 0.43 11.47
C PHE A 67 -9.77 -1.11 11.52
N ASN A 68 -8.58 -1.69 11.74
CA ASN A 68 -8.37 -3.14 11.68
C ASN A 68 -9.04 -3.92 12.81
N GLU A 69 -9.54 -3.24 13.85
CA GLU A 69 -10.39 -3.85 14.87
C GLU A 69 -11.80 -4.19 14.36
N HIS A 70 -12.22 -3.57 13.25
CA HIS A 70 -13.59 -3.67 12.72
C HIS A 70 -13.63 -4.23 11.30
N PHE A 71 -12.59 -3.99 10.51
CA PHE A 71 -12.55 -4.37 9.11
C PHE A 71 -11.24 -5.04 8.78
N LYS A 72 -11.29 -6.11 7.98
CA LYS A 72 -10.10 -6.66 7.34
C LYS A 72 -9.96 -6.04 5.96
N PHE A 73 -8.85 -5.36 5.72
CA PHE A 73 -8.55 -4.74 4.44
C PHE A 73 -7.59 -5.62 3.63
N VAL A 74 -7.79 -5.65 2.33
CA VAL A 74 -6.96 -6.37 1.35
C VAL A 74 -6.61 -5.47 0.17
N LEU A 75 -5.49 -5.74 -0.49
CA LEU A 75 -5.13 -5.09 -1.75
C LEU A 75 -5.93 -5.73 -2.90
N LYS A 76 -6.72 -4.94 -3.64
CA LYS A 76 -7.53 -5.45 -4.77
C LYS A 76 -7.03 -4.99 -6.14
N GLY A 77 -6.15 -4.00 -6.20
CA GLY A 77 -5.64 -3.47 -7.46
C GLY A 77 -4.26 -2.84 -7.31
N ARG A 78 -3.55 -2.78 -8.44
CA ARG A 78 -2.21 -2.19 -8.52
C ARG A 78 -2.00 -1.51 -9.87
N GLY A 79 -1.35 -0.35 -9.84
CA GLY A 79 -0.80 0.35 -11.00
C GLY A 79 0.54 0.98 -10.63
N HIS A 80 1.27 1.50 -11.62
CA HIS A 80 2.50 2.25 -11.37
C HIS A 80 2.73 3.29 -12.46
N ASP A 81 3.47 4.33 -12.10
CA ASP A 81 4.11 5.24 -13.05
C ASP A 81 5.64 5.12 -12.92
N HIS A 82 6.38 6.06 -13.48
CA HIS A 82 7.85 6.06 -13.39
C HIS A 82 8.38 6.18 -11.94
N ASN A 83 7.62 6.79 -11.04
CA ASN A 83 8.07 7.22 -9.71
C ASN A 83 7.40 6.45 -8.56
N HIS A 84 6.20 5.92 -8.77
CA HIS A 84 5.35 5.39 -7.71
C HIS A 84 4.63 4.12 -8.13
N TYR A 85 4.37 3.25 -7.15
CA TYR A 85 3.33 2.24 -7.26
C TYR A 85 2.10 2.69 -6.49
N TYR A 86 0.94 2.43 -7.07
CA TYR A 86 -0.38 2.73 -6.55
C TYR A 86 -1.08 1.42 -6.25
N PHE A 87 -1.65 1.31 -5.06
CA PHE A 87 -2.47 0.17 -4.69
C PHE A 87 -3.84 0.63 -4.23
N ILE A 88 -4.86 -0.14 -4.57
CA ILE A 88 -6.23 0.08 -4.08
C ILE A 88 -6.50 -0.93 -3.00
N ALA A 89 -6.74 -0.45 -1.78
CA ALA A 89 -7.23 -1.27 -0.69
C ALA A 89 -8.75 -1.34 -0.74
N ASP A 90 -9.33 -2.41 -0.20
CA ASP A 90 -10.75 -2.53 0.00
C ASP A 90 -11.02 -3.47 1.18
N ILE A 91 -12.24 -3.45 1.70
CA ILE A 91 -12.67 -4.37 2.74
C ILE A 91 -12.82 -5.77 2.11
N GLU A 92 -12.24 -6.76 2.77
CA GLU A 92 -12.45 -8.16 2.46
C GLU A 92 -13.91 -8.49 2.70
N GLN A 93 -14.64 -8.85 1.64
CA GLN A 93 -16.00 -9.36 1.77
C GLN A 93 -15.88 -10.85 2.10
N GLU A 94 -16.52 -11.30 3.18
CA GLU A 94 -16.71 -12.73 3.39
C GLU A 94 -17.50 -13.29 2.19
N ALA A 95 -17.06 -14.41 1.64
CA ALA A 95 -17.81 -15.08 0.59
C ALA A 95 -19.21 -15.38 1.13
N ASN A 96 -20.24 -14.80 0.51
CA ASN A 96 -21.62 -15.07 0.86
C ASN A 96 -21.86 -16.58 0.62
N PRO A 97 -22.22 -17.37 1.64
CA PRO A 97 -22.33 -18.83 1.52
C PRO A 97 -23.42 -19.26 0.53
#